data_AF-A0A1E5QW10-F1
#
_entry.id   AF-A0A1E5QW10-F1
#
_cell.length_a   1.000
_cell.length_b   1.000
_cell.length_c   1.000
_cell.angle_alpha   90.00
_cell.angle_beta   90.00
_cell.angle_gamma   90.00
#
_symmetry.space_group_name_H-M   'P 1'
#
loop_
_entity.id
_entity.type
_entity.pdbx_description
1 polymer ?
#
loop_
_entity_poly.entity_id
_entity_poly.type
_entity_poly.pdbx_seq_one_letter_code
_entity_poly.pdbx_strand_id
1 'polypeptide(L)'
;MGEKDNFGSGFLLGTIIGGVVGGVLGAIASKKVNDMGKHNNDSTLNSEDKGFLNNRENVETARLSLEEKINQLNHAIDDVRVTLIKNSELETENN
;
A
#
# COMPACT_ATOMS: atom_id res chain seq x y z
N MET A 1 -26.53 9.18 6.98
CA MET A 1 -25.28 8.93 7.74
C MET A 1 -25.40 7.53 8.31
N GLY A 2 -24.59 6.52 8.03
CA GLY A 2 -23.43 6.33 7.17
C GLY A 2 -23.19 4.83 7.12
N GLU A 3 -23.11 4.26 5.94
CA GLU A 3 -22.85 2.85 5.69
C GLU A 3 -21.36 2.58 5.95
N LYS A 4 -21.00 2.14 7.17
CA LYS A 4 -19.58 2.02 7.54
C LYS A 4 -19.22 0.93 8.55
N ASP A 5 -20.10 -0.06 8.75
CA ASP A 5 -19.88 -1.12 9.76
C ASP A 5 -19.14 -2.35 9.20
N ASN A 6 -18.94 -2.44 7.88
CA ASN A 6 -18.34 -3.61 7.22
C ASN A 6 -16.80 -3.54 7.09
N PHE A 7 -16.18 -2.38 7.30
CA PHE A 7 -14.72 -2.25 7.20
C PHE A 7 -14.00 -2.84 8.41
N GLY A 8 -14.50 -2.58 9.63
CA GLY A 8 -13.84 -3.03 10.86
C GLY A 8 -13.81 -4.55 11.01
N SER A 9 -14.91 -5.22 10.64
CA SER A 9 -15.01 -6.69 10.66
C SER A 9 -14.12 -7.33 9.60
N GLY A 10 -14.09 -6.78 8.38
CA GLY A 10 -13.19 -7.24 7.31
C GLY A 10 -11.71 -7.03 7.63
N PHE A 11 -11.35 -5.89 8.23
CA PHE A 11 -9.98 -5.58 8.64
C PHE A 11 -9.48 -6.51 9.75
N LEU A 12 -10.31 -6.76 10.77
CA LEU A 12 -9.94 -7.63 11.88
C LEU A 12 -9.73 -9.07 11.40
N LEU A 13 -10.65 -9.58 10.58
CA LEU A 13 -10.53 -10.91 10.00
C LEU A 13 -9.33 -11.01 9.05
N GLY A 14 -9.12 -9.99 8.22
CA GLY A 14 -7.98 -9.88 7.31
C GLY A 14 -6.64 -9.85 8.04
N THR A 15 -6.54 -9.17 9.18
CA THR A 15 -5.32 -9.08 9.98
C THR A 15 -4.99 -10.42 10.65
N ILE A 16 -5.98 -11.15 11.15
CA ILE A 16 -5.77 -12.48 11.73
C ILE A 16 -5.22 -13.44 10.67
N ILE A 17 -5.88 -13.50 9.51
CA ILE A 17 -5.48 -14.41 8.42
C ILE A 17 -4.13 -13.98 7.84
N GLY A 18 -3.97 -12.70 7.53
CA GLY A 18 -2.73 -12.14 6.99
C GLY A 18 -1.56 -12.25 7.95
N GLY A 19 -1.79 -12.11 9.26
CA GLY A 19 -0.79 -12.26 10.31
C GLY A 19 -0.27 -13.69 10.42
N VAL A 20 -1.13 -14.70 10.30
CA VAL A 20 -0.71 -16.12 10.31
C VAL A 20 0.14 -16.42 9.07
N VAL A 21 -0.33 -16.04 7.88
CA VAL A 21 0.39 -16.29 6.62
C VAL A 21 1.72 -15.52 6.60
N GLY A 22 1.69 -14.23 6.94
CA GLY A 22 2.87 -13.38 7.02
C GLY A 22 3.86 -13.83 8.10
N GLY A 23 3.38 -14.35 9.22
CA GLY A 23 4.23 -14.90 10.29
C GLY A 23 4.99 -16.15 9.86
N VAL A 24 4.35 -17.06 9.14
CA VAL A 24 5.01 -18.27 8.60
C VAL A 24 6.05 -17.89 7.55
N LEU A 25 5.68 -17.05 6.57
CA LEU A 25 6.61 -16.58 5.54
C LEU A 25 7.77 -15.78 6.14
N GLY A 26 7.48 -14.91 7.11
CA GLY A 26 8.47 -14.13 7.86
C GLY A 26 9.44 -15.02 8.62
N ALA A 27 8.96 -16.02 9.36
CA ALA A 27 9.83 -16.94 10.10
C ALA A 27 10.78 -17.73 9.20
N ILE A 28 10.32 -18.14 8.02
CA ILE A 28 11.15 -18.83 7.01
C ILE A 28 12.20 -17.87 6.44
N ALA A 29 11.80 -16.64 6.08
CA ALA A 29 12.71 -15.62 5.58
C ALA A 29 13.77 -15.20 6.62
N SER A 30 13.38 -15.05 7.89
CA SER A 30 14.28 -14.69 8.99
C SER A 30 15.32 -15.78 9.28
N LYS A 31 14.96 -17.05 9.17
CA LYS A 31 15.92 -18.17 9.28
C LYS A 31 17.01 -18.09 8.21
N LYS A 32 16.66 -17.73 6.97
CA LYS A 32 17.61 -17.54 5.86
C LYS A 32 18.58 -16.39 6.11
N VAL A 33 18.12 -15.29 6.72
CA VAL A 33 18.98 -14.15 7.09
C VAL A 33 19.90 -14.49 8.25
N ASN A 34 19.42 -15.23 9.25
CA ASN A 34 20.21 -15.59 10.43
C ASN A 34 21.34 -16.58 10.11
N ASP A 35 21.16 -17.49 9.15
CA ASP A 35 22.23 -18.38 8.67
C ASP A 35 23.33 -17.62 7.91
N MET A 36 23.02 -16.46 7.32
CA MET A 36 24.03 -15.54 6.73
C MET A 36 24.72 -14.64 7.78
N GLY A 37 24.11 -14.46 8.97
CA GLY A 37 24.59 -13.53 10.02
C GLY A 37 25.49 -14.15 11.09
N LYS A 38 25.61 -15.48 11.17
CA LYS A 38 26.31 -16.17 12.26
C LYS A 38 27.85 -16.24 12.12
N HIS A 39 28.45 -15.62 11.09
CA HIS A 39 29.91 -15.54 10.91
C HIS A 39 30.56 -14.23 11.39
N ASN A 40 29.81 -13.24 11.89
CA ASN A 40 30.40 -11.93 12.21
C ASN A 40 30.03 -11.47 13.63
N ASN A 41 30.56 -12.16 14.63
CA ASN A 41 30.65 -11.66 16.01
C ASN A 41 32.03 -11.03 16.26
N ASP A 42 32.57 -10.25 15.32
CA ASP A 42 33.67 -9.32 15.61
C ASP A 42 33.85 -8.37 14.43
N SER A 43 33.18 -7.21 14.47
CA SER A 43 33.68 -5.96 13.88
C SER A 43 32.64 -4.85 14.02
N THR A 44 32.97 -3.92 14.91
CA THR A 44 33.04 -2.50 14.55
C THR A 44 31.73 -1.82 14.14
N LEU A 45 31.08 -1.20 15.13
CA LEU A 45 30.74 0.23 15.10
C LEU A 45 30.74 0.89 13.70
N ASN A 46 29.70 0.68 12.89
CA ASN A 46 29.41 1.49 11.69
C ASN A 46 27.93 1.33 11.27
N SER A 47 27.01 1.26 12.23
CA SER A 47 25.58 1.31 11.99
C SER A 47 25.06 2.70 12.32
N GLU A 48 25.14 3.65 11.39
CA GLU A 48 24.27 4.85 11.52
C GLU A 48 24.02 5.66 10.22
N ASP A 49 24.77 5.50 9.12
CA ASP A 49 24.64 6.47 8.00
C ASP A 49 24.41 5.90 6.58
N LYS A 50 23.83 4.69 6.47
CA LYS A 50 23.35 4.19 5.15
C LYS A 50 21.84 4.02 5.04
N GLY A 51 21.11 4.06 6.15
CA GLY A 51 19.64 3.98 6.15
C GLY A 51 18.96 5.26 5.69
N PHE A 52 19.52 6.43 6.02
CA PHE A 52 18.88 7.72 5.76
C PHE A 52 18.84 8.08 4.26
N LEU A 53 19.87 7.70 3.50
CA LEU A 53 19.98 7.95 2.06
C LEU A 53 19.01 7.05 1.28
N ASN A 54 18.90 5.77 1.65
CA ASN A 54 17.92 4.83 1.11
C ASN A 54 16.48 5.29 1.45
N ASN A 55 16.25 5.80 2.66
CA ASN A 55 14.92 6.28 3.05
C ASN A 55 14.48 7.53 2.26
N ARG A 56 15.41 8.42 1.87
CA ARG A 56 15.09 9.58 1.02
C ARG A 56 14.65 9.17 -0.39
N GLU A 57 15.35 8.24 -1.01
CA GLU A 57 15.00 7.71 -2.33
C GLU A 57 13.65 6.96 -2.30
N ASN A 58 13.40 6.20 -1.24
CA ASN A 58 12.12 5.53 -1.02
C ASN A 58 10.97 6.53 -0.77
N VAL A 59 11.22 7.63 -0.06
CA VAL A 59 10.21 8.68 0.17
C VAL A 59 9.88 9.41 -1.13
N GLU A 60 10.86 9.69 -1.98
CA GLU A 60 10.62 10.31 -3.29
C GLU A 60 9.87 9.36 -4.23
N THR A 61 10.22 8.07 -4.23
CA THR A 61 9.52 7.05 -5.00
C THR A 61 8.07 6.87 -4.52
N ALA A 62 7.84 6.87 -3.21
CA ALA A 62 6.50 6.84 -2.64
C ALA A 62 5.69 8.09 -2.98
N ARG A 63 6.35 9.26 -3.03
CA ARG A 63 5.73 10.53 -3.44
C ARG A 63 5.29 10.49 -4.90
N LEU A 64 6.16 10.07 -5.81
CA LEU A 64 5.85 9.94 -7.25
C LEU A 64 4.72 8.92 -7.48
N SER A 65 4.77 7.78 -6.80
CA SER A 65 3.71 6.76 -6.88
C SER A 65 2.36 7.29 -6.37
N LEU A 66 2.37 8.14 -5.35
CA LEU A 66 1.15 8.75 -4.84
C LEU A 66 0.58 9.79 -5.82
N GLU A 67 1.43 10.57 -6.47
CA GLU A 67 1.03 11.54 -7.49
C GLU A 67 0.39 10.87 -8.71
N GLU A 68 0.96 9.74 -9.17
CA GLU A 68 0.37 8.94 -10.24
C GLU A 68 -1.01 8.37 -9.85
N LYS A 69 -1.13 7.86 -8.61
CA LYS A 69 -2.42 7.38 -8.08
C LYS A 69 -3.47 8.49 -7.97
N ILE A 70 -3.07 9.71 -7.59
CA ILE A 70 -3.97 10.86 -7.53
C ILE A 70 -4.45 11.23 -8.94
N ASN A 71 -3.55 11.24 -9.92
CA ASN A 71 -3.92 11.54 -11.31
C ASN A 71 -4.88 10.49 -11.89
N GLN A 72 -4.59 9.20 -11.64
CA GLN A 72 -5.49 8.10 -12.03
C GLN A 72 -6.88 8.26 -11.40
N LEU A 73 -6.94 8.62 -10.12
CA LEU A 73 -8.21 8.82 -9.42
C LEU A 73 -8.98 10.02 -9.98
N ASN A 74 -8.30 11.14 -10.25
CA ASN A 74 -8.93 12.32 -10.85
C ASN A 74 -9.52 12.00 -12.23
N HIS A 75 -8.78 11.29 -13.07
CA HIS A 75 -9.29 10.82 -14.37
C HIS A 75 -10.51 9.91 -14.22
N ALA A 76 -10.46 8.94 -13.30
CA ALA A 76 -11.60 8.04 -13.05
C ALA A 76 -12.84 8.81 -12.53
N ILE A 77 -12.63 9.86 -11.72
CA ILE A 77 -13.72 10.74 -11.25
C ILE A 77 -14.32 11.51 -12.43
N ASP A 78 -13.50 12.05 -13.31
CA ASP A 78 -13.96 12.80 -14.48
C ASP A 78 -14.74 11.89 -15.45
N ASP A 79 -14.27 10.67 -15.70
CA ASP A 79 -14.97 9.69 -16.53
C ASP A 79 -16.36 9.34 -15.97
N VAL A 80 -16.46 9.14 -14.64
CA VAL A 80 -17.75 8.87 -13.98
C VAL A 80 -18.65 10.10 -14.08
N ARG A 81 -18.14 11.31 -13.85
CA ARG A 81 -18.92 12.55 -14.00
C ARG A 81 -19.47 12.72 -15.41
N VAL A 82 -18.64 12.53 -16.43
CA VAL A 82 -19.05 12.60 -17.85
C VAL A 82 -20.11 11.55 -18.15
N THR A 83 -19.93 10.32 -17.67
CA THR A 83 -20.91 9.24 -17.84
C THR A 83 -22.25 9.58 -17.20
N LEU A 84 -22.24 10.14 -15.99
CA LEU A 84 -23.46 10.56 -15.29
C LEU A 84 -24.17 11.71 -16.01
N ILE A 85 -23.43 12.72 -16.48
CA ILE A 85 -24.01 13.84 -17.25
C ILE A 85 -24.63 13.30 -18.56
N LYS A 86 -23.89 12.48 -19.31
CA LYS A 86 -24.36 11.89 -20.55
C LYS A 86 -25.63 11.07 -20.36
N ASN A 87 -25.70 10.26 -19.30
CA ASN A 87 -26.89 9.49 -18.99
C ASN A 87 -28.06 10.40 -18.58
N SER A 88 -27.81 11.47 -17.84
CA SER A 88 -28.85 12.43 -17.46
C SER A 88 -29.43 13.19 -18.67
N GLU A 89 -28.60 13.54 -19.66
CA GLU A 89 -29.06 14.17 -20.91
C GLU A 89 -29.91 13.20 -21.74
N LEU A 90 -29.51 11.92 -21.81
CA LEU A 90 -30.27 10.87 -22.49
C LEU A 90 -31.63 10.59 -21.83
N GLU A 91 -31.75 10.74 -20.51
CA GLU A 91 -33.03 10.64 -19.81
C GLU A 91 -33.94 11.83 -20.07
N THR A 92 -33.39 13.03 -20.31
CA THR A 92 -34.19 14.23 -20.64
C THR A 92 -34.65 14.31 -22.09
N GLU A 93 -33.99 13.64 -23.05
CA GLU A 93 -34.45 13.56 -24.44
C GLU A 93 -35.51 12.48 -24.69
N ASN A 94 -35.63 11.48 -23.79
CA ASN A 94 -36.57 10.36 -23.94
C ASN A 94 -37.90 10.54 -23.17
N ASN A 95 -38.16 11.72 -22.61
CA ASN A 95 -39.38 12.06 -21.87
C ASN A 95 -39.96 13.41 -22.34
#